data_AF-A0A250YCU3-F1
#
_entry.id   AF-A0A250YCU3-F1
#
_cell.length_a   1.000
_cell.length_b   1.000
_cell.length_c   1.000
_cell.angle_alpha   90.00
_cell.angle_beta   90.00
_cell.angle_gamma   90.00
#
_symmetry.space_group_name_H-M   'P 1'
#
loop_
_entity.id
_entity.type
_entity.pdbx_description
1 polymer ?
#
loop_
_entity_poly.entity_id
_entity_poly.type
_entity_poly.pdbx_seq_one_letter_code
_entity_poly.pdbx_strand_id
1 'polypeptide(L)'
;MEEQEKLKKYGVCVRVLGDLHLLPLDLQELIAQGVQATKTYNRCFLNICFAYTSRHEITNAVREMAWGVEQGLLDPSDVSESLLDKCLYSNHSPNPDLLIRTSGEVRLSDFLLWQASHSCLVFQPILWPEYTFWNLCEAILQFQANHSTLQQKARDLYAEERKRHQLERDQAAVTEQLLQEGLQASEDTQLRRTRLHKLLARREERVQGFLQALELKRADWLARLGTASA
;
A
#
# COMPACT_ATOMS: atom_id res chain seq x y z
N MET A 1 -2.15 -27.13 -16.92
CA MET A 1 -2.44 -26.50 -18.24
C MET A 1 -3.82 -25.88 -18.30
N GLU A 2 -4.90 -26.58 -17.94
CA GLU A 2 -6.27 -26.04 -18.03
C GLU A 2 -6.52 -24.77 -17.18
N GLU A 3 -5.98 -24.71 -15.96
CA GLU A 3 -6.15 -23.53 -15.09
C GLU A 3 -5.43 -22.28 -15.60
N GLN A 4 -4.22 -22.43 -16.16
CA GLN A 4 -3.48 -21.31 -16.75
C GLN A 4 -4.21 -20.72 -17.97
N GLU A 5 -4.83 -21.57 -18.79
CA GLU A 5 -5.67 -21.09 -19.90
C GLU A 5 -6.91 -20.34 -19.40
N LYS A 6 -7.54 -20.80 -18.31
CA LYS A 6 -8.64 -20.07 -17.65
C LYS A 6 -8.17 -18.71 -17.15
N LEU A 7 -7.04 -18.63 -16.43
CA LEU A 7 -6.49 -17.35 -15.94
C LEU A 7 -6.24 -16.37 -17.08
N LYS A 8 -5.67 -16.84 -18.21
CA LYS A 8 -5.47 -16.03 -19.41
C LYS A 8 -6.79 -15.58 -20.03
N LYS A 9 -7.75 -16.48 -20.20
CA LYS A 9 -9.08 -16.20 -20.76
C LYS A 9 -9.83 -15.14 -19.94
N TYR A 10 -9.75 -15.22 -18.62
CA TYR A 10 -10.42 -14.29 -17.71
C TYR A 10 -9.58 -13.06 -17.34
N GLY A 11 -8.29 -13.02 -17.72
CA GLY A 11 -7.39 -11.91 -17.46
C GLY A 11 -7.14 -11.68 -15.96
N VAL A 12 -6.92 -12.75 -15.21
CA VAL A 12 -6.72 -12.72 -13.75
C VAL A 12 -5.25 -12.52 -13.40
N CYS A 13 -4.89 -11.35 -12.90
CA CYS A 13 -3.58 -11.07 -12.32
C CYS A 13 -3.50 -11.62 -10.90
N VAL A 14 -2.62 -12.59 -10.67
CA VAL A 14 -2.40 -13.18 -9.35
C VAL A 14 -1.16 -12.54 -8.71
N ARG A 15 -1.31 -12.08 -7.48
CA ARG A 15 -0.22 -11.56 -6.65
C ARG A 15 -0.19 -12.34 -5.34
N VAL A 16 0.99 -12.62 -4.82
CA VAL A 16 1.16 -13.28 -3.52
C VAL A 16 1.92 -12.32 -2.60
N LEU A 17 1.32 -11.99 -1.46
CA LEU A 17 1.79 -10.95 -0.54
C LEU A 17 2.19 -11.59 0.80
N GLY A 18 3.37 -11.27 1.32
CA GLY A 18 3.86 -11.77 2.61
C GLY A 18 5.37 -11.88 2.65
N ASP A 19 5.90 -12.42 3.75
CA ASP A 19 7.33 -12.71 3.88
C ASP A 19 7.65 -14.07 3.26
N LEU A 20 7.71 -14.08 1.93
CA LEU A 20 7.83 -15.31 1.14
C LEU A 20 9.17 -16.04 1.37
N HIS A 21 10.19 -15.37 1.91
CA HIS A 21 11.46 -16.00 2.28
C HIS A 21 11.30 -17.08 3.37
N LEU A 22 10.21 -17.03 4.13
CA LEU A 22 9.89 -18.04 5.15
C LEU A 22 9.38 -19.36 4.55
N LEU A 23 9.07 -19.38 3.26
CA LEU A 23 8.54 -20.55 2.58
C LEU A 23 9.67 -21.45 2.07
N PRO A 24 9.41 -22.76 1.87
CA PRO A 24 10.32 -23.64 1.14
C PRO A 24 10.66 -23.08 -0.26
N LEU A 25 11.90 -23.28 -0.70
CA LEU A 25 12.41 -22.68 -1.96
C LEU A 25 11.60 -23.12 -3.18
N ASP A 26 11.23 -24.38 -3.26
CA ASP A 26 10.37 -24.93 -4.32
C ASP A 26 9.01 -24.20 -4.39
N LEU A 27 8.42 -23.87 -3.23
CA LEU A 27 7.18 -23.10 -3.18
C LEU A 27 7.40 -21.63 -3.58
N GLN A 28 8.52 -21.01 -3.20
CA GLN A 28 8.87 -19.66 -3.64
C GLN A 28 9.01 -19.58 -5.16
N GLU A 29 9.67 -20.55 -5.78
CA GLU A 29 9.85 -20.64 -7.24
C GLU A 29 8.50 -20.81 -7.96
N LEU A 30 7.63 -21.69 -7.46
CA LEU A 30 6.28 -21.89 -8.00
C LEU A 30 5.42 -20.61 -7.92
N ILE A 31 5.48 -19.91 -6.77
CA ILE A 31 4.80 -18.62 -6.59
C ILE A 31 5.35 -17.60 -7.60
N ALA A 32 6.67 -17.50 -7.73
CA ALA A 32 7.32 -16.55 -8.63
C ALA A 32 6.88 -16.78 -10.09
N GLN A 33 6.85 -18.04 -10.53
CA GLN A 33 6.37 -18.42 -11.87
C GLN A 33 4.90 -18.01 -12.08
N GLY A 34 4.02 -18.28 -11.12
CA GLY A 34 2.59 -17.93 -11.20
C GLY A 34 2.33 -16.43 -11.26
N VAL A 35 3.03 -15.65 -10.42
CA VAL A 35 2.96 -14.18 -10.41
C VAL A 35 3.49 -13.63 -11.73
N GLN A 36 4.65 -14.11 -12.20
CA GLN A 36 5.26 -13.65 -13.45
C GLN A 36 4.39 -13.95 -14.67
N ALA A 37 3.75 -15.13 -14.71
CA ALA A 37 2.90 -15.56 -15.82
C ALA A 37 1.63 -14.69 -15.96
N THR A 38 1.14 -14.10 -14.87
CA THR A 38 -0.11 -13.33 -14.83
C THR A 38 0.07 -11.82 -14.66
N LYS A 39 1.31 -11.34 -14.54
CA LYS A 39 1.63 -9.92 -14.24
C LYS A 39 1.08 -8.89 -15.22
N THR A 40 0.88 -9.28 -16.49
CA THR A 40 0.38 -8.38 -17.55
C THR A 40 -1.13 -8.39 -17.67
N TYR A 41 -1.83 -9.25 -16.92
CA TYR A 41 -3.28 -9.35 -16.96
C TYR A 41 -3.90 -8.21 -16.14
N ASN A 42 -5.08 -7.73 -16.55
CA ASN A 42 -5.64 -6.49 -16.01
C ASN A 42 -7.17 -6.48 -15.84
N ARG A 43 -7.85 -7.63 -15.96
CA ARG A 43 -9.32 -7.70 -15.84
C ARG A 43 -9.78 -7.95 -14.42
N CYS A 44 -9.08 -8.83 -13.70
CA CYS A 44 -9.34 -9.14 -12.30
C CYS A 44 -8.02 -9.26 -11.56
N PHE A 45 -8.01 -8.89 -10.28
CA PHE A 45 -6.83 -8.97 -9.43
C PHE A 45 -7.14 -9.87 -8.23
N LEU A 46 -6.30 -10.87 -8.01
CA LEU A 46 -6.37 -11.75 -6.84
C LEU A 46 -5.08 -11.60 -6.05
N ASN A 47 -5.19 -11.04 -4.85
CA ASN A 47 -4.08 -10.95 -3.91
C ASN A 47 -4.21 -12.09 -2.87
N ILE A 48 -3.25 -13.01 -2.85
CA ILE A 48 -3.19 -14.09 -1.88
C ILE A 48 -2.18 -13.71 -0.80
N CYS A 49 -2.64 -13.49 0.42
CA CYS A 49 -1.74 -13.22 1.55
C CYS A 49 -1.24 -14.55 2.13
N PHE A 50 0.06 -14.84 1.99
CA PHE A 50 0.67 -16.12 2.35
C PHE A 50 1.98 -15.88 3.09
N ALA A 51 2.18 -16.54 4.24
CA ALA A 51 3.22 -16.15 5.22
C ALA A 51 3.14 -14.64 5.55
N TYR A 52 1.91 -14.16 5.80
CA TYR A 52 1.60 -12.74 5.93
C TYR A 52 1.09 -12.38 7.32
N THR A 53 1.56 -11.25 7.85
CA THR A 53 0.91 -10.50 8.92
C THR A 53 1.04 -9.00 8.62
N SER A 54 0.07 -8.20 9.05
CA SER A 54 0.06 -6.76 8.79
C SER A 54 1.19 -6.05 9.52
N ARG A 55 1.52 -6.47 10.75
CA ARG A 55 2.68 -5.95 11.47
C ARG A 55 4.00 -6.20 10.71
N HIS A 56 4.17 -7.38 10.12
CA HIS A 56 5.36 -7.67 9.33
C HIS A 56 5.41 -6.80 8.06
N GLU A 57 4.29 -6.66 7.36
CA GLU A 57 4.19 -5.77 6.19
C GLU A 57 4.54 -4.31 6.53
N ILE A 58 3.98 -3.76 7.61
CA ILE A 58 4.26 -2.39 8.06
C ILE A 58 5.74 -2.25 8.43
N THR A 59 6.30 -3.21 9.17
CA THR A 59 7.72 -3.22 9.53
C THR A 59 8.60 -3.25 8.29
N ASN A 60 8.23 -4.05 7.29
CA ASN A 60 8.93 -4.11 6.02
C ASN A 60 8.85 -2.77 5.27
N ALA A 61 7.66 -2.17 5.17
CA ALA A 61 7.49 -0.87 4.51
C ALA A 61 8.36 0.22 5.14
N VAL A 62 8.50 0.25 6.47
CA VAL A 62 9.41 1.15 7.18
C VAL A 62 10.87 0.83 6.87
N ARG A 63 11.25 -0.46 6.83
CA ARG A 63 12.61 -0.90 6.46
C ARG A 63 12.96 -0.48 5.02
N GLU A 64 12.01 -0.54 4.11
CA GLU A 64 12.20 -0.09 2.73
C GLU A 64 12.50 1.40 2.65
N MET A 65 11.76 2.23 3.39
CA MET A 65 12.06 3.66 3.47
C MET A 65 13.41 3.94 4.15
N ALA A 66 13.75 3.19 5.22
CA ALA A 66 15.04 3.32 5.89
C ALA A 66 16.21 2.95 4.96
N TRP A 67 16.06 1.91 4.15
CA TRP A 67 17.00 1.58 3.08
C TRP A 67 17.10 2.73 2.07
N GLY A 68 15.98 3.33 1.65
CA GLY A 68 15.98 4.50 0.78
C GLY A 68 16.79 5.68 1.35
N VAL A 69 16.71 5.91 2.67
CA VAL A 69 17.53 6.93 3.36
C VAL A 69 19.00 6.55 3.37
N GLU A 70 19.33 5.29 3.71
CA GLU A 70 20.72 4.79 3.70
C GLU A 70 21.37 4.90 2.32
N GLN A 71 20.61 4.65 1.24
CA GLN A 71 21.09 4.78 -0.14
C GLN A 71 21.12 6.24 -0.64
N GLY A 72 20.72 7.22 0.17
CA GLY A 72 20.65 8.64 -0.23
C GLY A 72 19.56 8.96 -1.26
N LEU A 73 18.56 8.07 -1.42
CA LEU A 73 17.41 8.26 -2.31
C LEU A 73 16.28 9.07 -1.64
N LEU A 74 16.23 9.05 -0.31
CA LEU A 74 15.25 9.77 0.51
C LEU A 74 15.95 10.59 1.59
N ASP A 75 15.38 11.73 1.93
CA ASP A 75 15.67 12.39 3.21
C ASP A 75 14.72 11.81 4.29
N PRO A 76 15.12 11.76 5.57
CA PRO A 76 14.22 11.36 6.66
C PRO A 76 12.91 12.18 6.72
N SER A 77 12.96 13.44 6.27
CA SER A 77 11.80 14.33 6.17
C SER A 77 10.80 13.94 5.07
N ASP A 78 11.18 13.07 4.14
CA ASP A 78 10.32 12.61 3.06
C ASP A 78 9.38 11.48 3.52
N VAL A 79 9.68 10.84 4.66
CA VAL A 79 8.86 9.79 5.25
C VAL A 79 7.49 10.34 5.61
N SER A 80 6.48 9.74 4.99
CA SER A 80 5.08 10.11 5.18
C SER A 80 4.23 8.86 5.12
N GLU A 81 3.00 8.96 5.63
CA GLU A 81 2.00 7.91 5.49
C GLU A 81 1.79 7.55 3.99
N SER A 82 1.97 8.51 3.06
CA SER A 82 1.71 8.29 1.63
C SER A 82 2.84 7.50 0.98
N LEU A 83 4.06 7.73 1.46
CA LEU A 83 5.19 6.92 1.08
C LEU A 83 5.10 5.52 1.68
N LEU A 84 4.64 5.40 2.92
CA LEU A 84 4.42 4.11 3.58
C LEU A 84 3.40 3.27 2.80
N ASP A 85 2.24 3.84 2.42
CA ASP A 85 1.23 3.19 1.55
C ASP A 85 1.86 2.53 0.32
N LYS A 86 2.80 3.23 -0.33
CA LYS A 86 3.47 2.78 -1.55
C LYS A 86 4.55 1.72 -1.29
N CYS A 87 5.01 1.57 -0.05
CA CYS A 87 6.00 0.59 0.37
C CYS A 87 5.39 -0.72 0.90
N LEU A 88 4.07 -0.75 1.15
CA LEU A 88 3.35 -1.99 1.50
C LEU A 88 3.43 -3.02 0.37
N TYR A 89 3.17 -4.30 0.69
CA TYR A 89 3.04 -5.34 -0.32
C TYR A 89 1.81 -5.09 -1.21
N SER A 90 0.77 -4.48 -0.65
CA SER A 90 -0.48 -4.15 -1.35
C SER A 90 -0.44 -2.85 -2.18
N ASN A 91 0.73 -2.25 -2.44
CA ASN A 91 0.84 -0.91 -3.06
C ASN A 91 0.19 -0.79 -4.46
N HIS A 92 0.02 -1.90 -5.18
CA HIS A 92 -0.67 -1.95 -6.47
C HIS A 92 -2.18 -2.19 -6.36
N SER A 93 -2.75 -2.06 -5.16
CA SER A 93 -4.17 -2.23 -4.90
C SER A 93 -4.69 -1.04 -4.10
N PRO A 94 -5.92 -0.56 -4.37
CA PRO A 94 -6.57 0.36 -3.45
C PRO A 94 -6.85 -0.37 -2.12
N ASN A 95 -7.03 0.41 -1.07
CA ASN A 95 -7.51 -0.10 0.21
C ASN A 95 -8.86 -0.81 0.01
N PRO A 96 -9.11 -1.93 0.71
CA PRO A 96 -10.35 -2.69 0.53
C PRO A 96 -11.56 -1.86 0.96
N ASP A 97 -12.66 -1.95 0.22
CA ASP A 97 -13.91 -1.32 0.63
C ASP A 97 -14.61 -2.11 1.75
N LEU A 98 -14.46 -3.43 1.69
CA LEU A 98 -15.14 -4.40 2.51
C LEU A 98 -14.15 -5.46 2.97
N LEU A 99 -14.09 -5.70 4.28
CA LEU A 99 -13.32 -6.77 4.89
C LEU A 99 -14.27 -7.76 5.56
N ILE A 100 -14.34 -8.96 4.99
CA ILE A 100 -15.22 -10.03 5.46
C ILE A 100 -14.41 -11.03 6.26
N ARG A 101 -14.89 -11.39 7.45
CA ARG A 101 -14.34 -12.49 8.24
C ARG A 101 -15.43 -13.48 8.61
N THR A 102 -15.21 -14.73 8.23
CA THR A 102 -16.06 -15.89 8.54
C THR A 102 -15.75 -16.45 9.93
N SER A 103 -16.44 -17.53 10.31
CA SER A 103 -16.27 -18.33 11.53
C SER A 103 -16.67 -17.68 12.85
N GLY A 104 -17.41 -16.57 12.81
CA GLY A 104 -17.97 -15.91 14.01
C GLY A 104 -16.97 -15.15 14.87
N GLU A 105 -15.73 -15.05 14.42
CA GLU A 105 -14.65 -14.40 15.17
C GLU A 105 -14.64 -12.89 14.93
N VAL A 106 -14.72 -12.09 16.00
CA VAL A 106 -14.80 -10.61 15.94
C VAL A 106 -13.44 -9.94 16.18
N ARG A 107 -12.42 -10.39 15.44
CA ARG A 107 -11.06 -9.80 15.46
C ARG A 107 -10.50 -9.71 14.05
N LEU A 108 -9.43 -8.94 13.84
CA LEU A 108 -8.76 -8.88 12.53
C LEU A 108 -7.65 -9.91 12.36
N SER A 109 -7.12 -10.47 13.46
CA SER A 109 -6.01 -11.44 13.44
C SER A 109 -4.80 -10.97 12.62
N ASP A 110 -4.39 -9.71 12.81
CA ASP A 110 -3.20 -9.14 12.16
C ASP A 110 -3.29 -9.15 10.61
N PHE A 111 -4.48 -8.86 10.08
CA PHE A 111 -4.75 -8.83 8.65
C PHE A 111 -5.13 -7.43 8.17
N LEU A 112 -4.37 -6.90 7.21
CA LEU A 112 -4.61 -5.61 6.53
C LEU A 112 -4.95 -4.45 7.47
N LEU A 113 -4.26 -4.33 8.62
CA LEU A 113 -4.60 -3.34 9.66
C LEU A 113 -4.49 -1.91 9.15
N TRP A 114 -3.47 -1.64 8.33
CA TRP A 114 -3.26 -0.33 7.73
C TRP A 114 -4.32 -0.02 6.68
N GLN A 115 -4.51 -0.95 5.74
CA GLN A 115 -5.37 -0.79 4.59
C GLN A 115 -6.85 -0.77 4.98
N ALA A 116 -7.23 -1.53 6.01
CA ALA A 116 -8.63 -1.70 6.41
C ALA A 116 -9.14 -0.66 7.43
N SER A 117 -8.33 0.36 7.76
CA SER A 117 -8.65 1.38 8.77
C SER A 117 -9.99 2.10 8.54
N HIS A 118 -10.39 2.25 7.26
CA HIS A 118 -11.62 2.91 6.84
C HIS A 118 -12.47 2.01 5.91
N SER A 119 -12.40 0.70 6.13
CA SER A 119 -13.20 -0.29 5.41
C SER A 119 -14.47 -0.66 6.18
N CYS A 120 -15.48 -1.15 5.47
CA CYS A 120 -16.62 -1.80 6.09
C CYS A 120 -16.17 -3.17 6.63
N LEU A 121 -16.28 -3.38 7.95
CA LEU A 121 -15.95 -4.66 8.58
C LEU A 121 -17.20 -5.51 8.73
N VAL A 122 -17.19 -6.72 8.18
CA VAL A 122 -18.32 -7.65 8.22
C VAL A 122 -17.87 -8.98 8.81
N PHE A 123 -18.41 -9.31 9.98
CA PHE A 123 -18.16 -10.58 10.66
C PHE A 123 -19.37 -11.49 10.49
N GLN A 124 -19.17 -12.66 9.89
CA GLN A 124 -20.23 -13.64 9.64
C GLN A 124 -19.93 -14.96 10.37
N PRO A 125 -20.93 -15.59 11.01
CA PRO A 125 -20.73 -16.82 11.77
C PRO A 125 -20.44 -18.05 10.90
N ILE A 126 -20.82 -18.02 9.62
CA ILE A 126 -20.65 -19.12 8.66
C ILE A 126 -19.20 -19.56 8.54
N LEU A 127 -18.92 -20.86 8.39
CA LEU A 127 -17.57 -21.35 8.14
C LEU A 127 -17.15 -21.07 6.69
N TRP A 128 -15.85 -20.84 6.45
CA TRP A 128 -15.34 -20.53 5.11
C TRP A 128 -15.73 -21.56 4.03
N PRO A 129 -15.63 -22.90 4.26
CA PRO A 129 -16.05 -23.88 3.26
C PRO A 129 -17.55 -23.87 2.94
N GLU A 130 -18.37 -23.27 3.81
CA GLU A 130 -19.82 -23.19 3.68
C GLU A 130 -20.29 -21.82 3.14
N TYR A 131 -19.34 -20.94 2.77
CA TYR A 131 -19.65 -19.58 2.33
C TYR A 131 -20.43 -19.58 1.00
N THR A 132 -21.56 -18.88 0.97
CA THR A 132 -22.44 -18.84 -0.20
C THR A 132 -22.48 -17.46 -0.86
N PHE A 133 -22.99 -17.41 -2.09
CA PHE A 133 -23.28 -16.16 -2.79
C PHE A 133 -24.16 -15.21 -1.94
N TRP A 134 -25.10 -15.74 -1.17
CA TRP A 134 -26.00 -14.93 -0.34
C TRP A 134 -25.27 -14.27 0.84
N ASN A 135 -24.25 -14.91 1.38
CA ASN A 135 -23.41 -14.30 2.42
C ASN A 135 -22.61 -13.11 1.85
N LEU A 136 -22.11 -13.24 0.62
CA LEU A 136 -21.45 -12.12 -0.06
C LEU A 136 -22.44 -10.98 -0.33
N CYS A 137 -23.66 -11.28 -0.79
CA CYS A 137 -24.71 -10.26 -0.98
C CYS A 137 -25.03 -9.51 0.31
N GLU A 138 -25.16 -10.22 1.43
CA GLU A 138 -25.37 -9.61 2.75
C GLU A 138 -24.22 -8.64 3.10
N ALA A 139 -22.97 -9.05 2.89
CA ALA A 139 -21.81 -8.21 3.18
C ALA A 139 -21.77 -6.95 2.29
N ILE A 140 -22.17 -7.07 1.01
CA ILE A 140 -22.31 -5.94 0.09
C ILE A 140 -23.41 -4.99 0.55
N LEU A 141 -24.56 -5.51 1.03
CA LEU A 141 -25.64 -4.68 1.56
C LEU A 141 -25.19 -3.90 2.81
N GLN A 142 -24.40 -4.51 3.69
CA GLN A 142 -23.81 -3.80 4.84
C GLN A 142 -22.86 -2.70 4.38
N PHE A 143 -22.02 -2.95 3.37
CA PHE A 143 -21.19 -1.92 2.77
C PHE A 143 -22.03 -0.76 2.23
N GLN A 144 -23.07 -1.04 1.43
CA GLN A 144 -23.95 -0.02 0.86
C GLN A 144 -24.64 0.83 1.93
N ALA A 145 -25.10 0.20 3.01
CA ALA A 145 -25.73 0.90 4.13
C ALA A 145 -24.76 1.84 4.87
N ASN A 146 -23.47 1.49 4.93
CA ASN A 146 -22.43 2.29 5.60
C ASN A 146 -21.70 3.26 4.66
N HIS A 147 -21.89 3.13 3.34
CA HIS A 147 -21.09 3.80 2.32
C HIS A 147 -21.04 5.32 2.47
N SER A 148 -22.19 5.97 2.70
CA SER A 148 -22.26 7.43 2.86
C SER A 148 -21.44 7.94 4.05
N THR A 149 -21.50 7.21 5.17
CA THR A 149 -20.75 7.56 6.40
C THR A 149 -19.26 7.28 6.21
N LEU A 150 -18.90 6.14 5.64
CA LEU A 150 -17.49 5.79 5.37
C LEU A 150 -16.83 6.75 4.39
N GLN A 151 -17.53 7.11 3.31
CA GLN A 151 -16.97 8.01 2.30
C GLN A 151 -16.87 9.44 2.82
N GLN A 152 -18.00 10.06 3.19
CA GLN A 152 -18.02 11.48 3.53
C GLN A 152 -17.34 11.81 4.85
N LYS A 153 -17.54 11.00 5.90
CA LYS A 153 -17.07 11.35 7.25
C LYS A 153 -15.73 10.75 7.61
N ALA A 154 -15.38 9.61 7.03
CA ALA A 154 -14.19 8.88 7.44
C ALA A 154 -13.05 9.09 6.43
N ARG A 155 -13.28 8.83 5.14
CA ARG A 155 -12.20 8.89 4.12
C ARG A 155 -11.88 10.31 3.68
N ASP A 156 -12.88 11.09 3.29
CA ASP A 156 -12.65 12.42 2.70
C ASP A 156 -12.11 13.41 3.75
N LEU A 157 -12.75 13.49 4.92
CA LEU A 157 -12.30 14.34 6.03
C LEU A 157 -10.88 13.97 6.50
N TYR A 158 -10.57 12.68 6.63
CA TYR A 158 -9.23 12.24 7.01
C TYR A 158 -8.18 12.64 5.97
N ALA A 159 -8.49 12.48 4.67
CA ALA A 159 -7.60 12.88 3.60
C ALA A 159 -7.38 14.41 3.56
N GLU A 160 -8.42 15.21 3.81
CA GLU A 160 -8.32 16.67 3.92
C GLU A 160 -7.48 17.11 5.12
N GLU A 161 -7.73 16.52 6.29
CA GLU A 161 -6.98 16.83 7.51
C GLU A 161 -5.50 16.49 7.36
N ARG A 162 -5.19 15.34 6.76
CA ARG A 162 -3.83 14.93 6.45
C ARG A 162 -3.12 15.91 5.51
N LYS A 163 -3.79 16.33 4.43
CA LYS A 163 -3.24 17.35 3.50
C LYS A 163 -2.97 18.67 4.21
N ARG A 164 -3.89 19.10 5.09
CA ARG A 164 -3.75 20.31 5.89
C ARG A 164 -2.54 20.22 6.83
N HIS A 165 -2.42 19.16 7.61
CA HIS A 165 -1.29 18.97 8.53
C HIS A 165 0.04 18.89 7.77
N GLN A 166 0.08 18.24 6.61
CA GLN A 166 1.30 18.18 5.79
C GLN A 166 1.70 19.58 5.29
N LEU A 167 0.74 20.37 4.80
CA LEU A 167 1.00 21.74 4.35
C LEU A 167 1.50 22.64 5.49
N GLU A 168 0.89 22.53 6.68
CA GLU A 168 1.32 23.26 7.87
C GLU A 168 2.76 22.92 8.25
N ARG A 169 3.14 21.63 8.21
CA ARG A 169 4.52 21.18 8.45
C ARG A 169 5.50 21.70 7.41
N ASP A 170 5.13 21.67 6.14
CA ASP A 170 5.98 22.16 5.05
C ASP A 170 6.19 23.68 5.16
N GLN A 171 5.15 24.44 5.52
CA GLN A 171 5.25 25.88 5.77
C GLN A 171 6.13 26.20 6.98
N ALA A 172 6.02 25.43 8.07
CA ALA A 172 6.86 25.58 9.24
C ALA A 172 8.34 25.33 8.91
N ALA A 173 8.64 24.28 8.16
CA ALA A 173 10.00 23.96 7.73
C ALA A 173 10.63 25.07 6.87
N VAL A 174 9.87 25.64 5.93
CA VAL A 174 10.33 26.79 5.12
C VAL A 174 10.59 28.01 6.00
N THR A 175 9.73 28.26 6.99
CA THR A 175 9.88 29.39 7.91
C THR A 175 11.16 29.27 8.75
N GLU A 176 11.44 28.06 9.26
CA GLU A 176 12.66 27.77 10.01
C GLU A 176 13.93 27.96 9.16
N GLN A 177 13.92 27.48 7.91
CA GLN A 177 15.03 27.69 6.97
C GLN A 177 15.31 29.18 6.72
N LEU A 178 14.27 29.99 6.52
CA LEU A 178 14.43 31.43 6.30
C LEU A 178 14.99 32.15 7.53
N LEU A 179 14.56 31.76 8.73
CA LEU A 179 15.09 32.29 9.99
C LEU A 179 16.58 31.95 10.17
N GLN A 180 16.99 30.73 9.82
CA GLN A 180 18.40 30.31 9.85
C GLN A 180 19.26 31.09 8.83
N GLU A 181 18.69 31.45 7.68
CA GLU A 181 19.33 32.28 6.66
C GLU A 181 19.37 33.79 7.04
N GLY A 182 18.84 34.18 8.20
CA GLY A 182 18.82 35.57 8.69
C GLY A 182 17.81 36.48 7.98
N LEU A 183 16.92 35.91 7.17
CA LEU A 183 15.88 36.63 6.45
C LEU A 183 14.64 36.75 7.34
N GLN A 184 14.17 37.98 7.60
CA GLN A 184 12.92 38.17 8.34
C GLN A 184 11.76 37.57 7.55
N ALA A 185 11.13 36.55 8.13
CA ALA A 185 10.09 35.82 7.45
C ALA A 185 8.89 36.72 7.07
N SER A 186 8.66 37.88 7.71
CA SER A 186 7.40 38.62 7.62
C SER A 186 7.18 39.46 6.35
N GLU A 187 8.19 39.72 5.51
CA GLU A 187 8.05 40.73 4.44
C GLU A 187 7.85 40.19 3.02
N ASP A 188 8.26 38.96 2.69
CA ASP A 188 8.14 38.45 1.30
C ASP A 188 7.31 37.17 1.19
N THR A 189 6.00 37.35 0.98
CA THR A 189 5.04 36.27 0.73
C THR A 189 5.40 35.48 -0.54
N GLN A 190 6.03 36.13 -1.53
CA GLN A 190 6.39 35.50 -2.79
C GLN A 190 7.60 34.57 -2.59
N LEU A 191 8.62 35.02 -1.84
CA LEU A 191 9.77 34.19 -1.48
C LEU A 191 9.36 32.91 -0.75
N ARG A 192 8.46 33.00 0.25
CA ARG A 192 7.94 31.82 0.97
C ARG A 192 7.26 30.83 0.03
N ARG A 193 6.41 31.31 -0.88
CA ARG A 193 5.73 30.47 -1.88
C ARG A 193 6.73 29.78 -2.79
N THR A 194 7.74 30.50 -3.27
CA THR A 194 8.80 29.92 -4.13
C THR A 194 9.60 28.86 -3.39
N ARG A 195 9.99 29.10 -2.14
CA ARG A 195 10.73 28.12 -1.32
C ARG A 195 9.89 26.87 -1.05
N LEU A 196 8.61 27.03 -0.70
CA LEU A 196 7.68 25.93 -0.52
C LEU A 196 7.55 25.09 -1.79
N HIS A 197 7.33 25.73 -2.95
CA HIS A 197 7.21 25.02 -4.22
C HIS A 197 8.49 24.23 -4.58
N LYS A 198 9.66 24.80 -4.27
CA LYS A 198 10.96 24.13 -4.48
C LYS A 198 11.15 22.93 -3.53
N LEU A 199 10.72 23.04 -2.28
CA LEU A 199 10.75 21.94 -1.31
C LEU A 199 9.86 20.80 -1.77
N LEU A 200 8.62 21.10 -2.17
CA LEU A 200 7.65 20.12 -2.66
C LEU A 200 8.18 19.37 -3.90
N ALA A 201 8.68 20.11 -4.89
CA ALA A 201 9.22 19.52 -6.12
C ALA A 201 10.43 18.61 -5.85
N ARG A 202 11.35 19.01 -4.97
CA ARG A 202 12.50 18.19 -4.57
C ARG A 202 12.09 16.91 -3.85
N ARG A 203 11.13 17.01 -2.93
CA ARG A 203 10.58 15.83 -2.24
C ARG A 203 9.92 14.88 -3.24
N GLU A 204 9.14 15.40 -4.17
CA GLU A 204 8.48 14.60 -5.20
C GLU A 204 9.49 13.88 -6.09
N GLU A 205 10.54 14.57 -6.56
CA GLU A 205 11.62 14.00 -7.36
C GLU A 205 12.31 12.83 -6.64
N ARG A 206 12.71 13.04 -5.38
CA ARG A 206 13.33 11.98 -4.56
C ARG A 206 12.40 10.80 -4.33
N VAL A 207 11.16 11.07 -3.95
CA VAL A 207 10.15 10.02 -3.73
C VAL A 207 9.94 9.20 -5.01
N GLN A 208 9.85 9.83 -6.17
CA GLN A 208 9.70 9.11 -7.44
C GLN A 208 10.95 8.27 -7.77
N GLY A 209 12.15 8.81 -7.57
CA GLY A 209 13.40 8.07 -7.75
C GLY A 209 13.49 6.86 -6.83
N PHE A 210 13.15 7.02 -5.55
CA PHE A 210 13.07 5.92 -4.58
C PHE A 210 12.07 4.85 -4.98
N LEU A 211 10.85 5.23 -5.39
CA LEU A 211 9.81 4.28 -5.77
C LEU A 211 10.22 3.45 -7.00
N GLN A 212 10.89 4.06 -7.98
CA GLN A 212 11.43 3.33 -9.13
C GLN A 212 12.50 2.32 -8.71
N ALA A 213 13.41 2.72 -7.82
CA ALA A 213 14.44 1.83 -7.29
C ALA A 213 13.83 0.66 -6.48
N LEU A 214 12.78 0.93 -5.70
CA LEU A 214 12.07 -0.09 -4.94
C LEU A 214 11.37 -1.10 -5.85
N GLU A 215 10.70 -0.64 -6.91
CA GLU A 215 10.06 -1.52 -7.90
C GLU A 215 11.08 -2.37 -8.65
N LEU A 216 12.24 -1.79 -9.03
CA LEU A 216 13.34 -2.56 -9.61
C LEU A 216 13.85 -3.64 -8.66
N LYS A 217 14.04 -3.32 -7.38
CA LYS A 217 14.48 -4.27 -6.36
C LYS A 217 13.51 -5.44 -6.20
N ARG A 218 12.20 -5.16 -6.21
CA ARG A 218 11.13 -6.17 -6.14
C ARG A 218 11.10 -7.06 -7.38
N ALA A 219 11.23 -6.46 -8.56
CA ALA A 219 11.24 -7.18 -9.83
C ALA A 219 12.47 -8.08 -9.98
N ASP A 220 13.65 -7.62 -9.54
CA ASP A 220 14.89 -8.39 -9.55
C ASP A 220 14.80 -9.63 -8.65
N TRP A 221 14.27 -9.48 -7.43
CA TRP A 221 14.03 -10.62 -6.54
C TRP A 221 13.11 -11.67 -7.16
N LEU A 222 11.99 -11.23 -7.76
CA LEU A 222 11.03 -12.12 -8.43
C LEU A 222 11.66 -12.82 -9.64
N ALA A 223 12.48 -12.11 -10.43
CA ALA A 223 13.15 -12.66 -11.59
C ALA A 223 14.17 -13.74 -11.20
N ARG A 224 14.97 -13.50 -10.15
CA ARG A 224 15.98 -14.46 -9.66
C ARG A 224 15.35 -15.79 -9.21
N LEU A 225 14.22 -15.74 -8.51
CA LEU A 225 13.48 -16.94 -8.13
C LEU A 225 12.85 -17.65 -9.32
N GLY A 226 12.38 -16.91 -10.33
CA GLY A 226 11.82 -17.49 -11.54
C GLY A 226 12.85 -18.22 -12.44
N THR A 227 14.15 -17.96 -12.27
CA THR A 227 15.24 -18.53 -13.08
C THR A 227 16.07 -19.60 -12.38
N ALA A 228 15.92 -19.77 -11.06
CA ALA A 228 16.76 -20.69 -10.28
C ALA A 228 16.55 -22.18 -10.63
N SER A 229 15.43 -22.51 -11.26
CA SER A 229 15.04 -23.88 -11.66
C SER A 229 15.08 -24.13 -13.19
N ALA A 230 15.72 -23.25 -13.97
CA ALA A 230 15.90 -23.40 -15.42
C ALA A 230 17.22 -24.08 -15.80
#